data_AF-A0A418AYS7-F1
#
_entry.id   AF-A0A418AYS7-F1
#
_cell.length_a   1.000
_cell.length_b   1.000
_cell.length_c   1.000
_cell.angle_alpha   90.00
_cell.angle_beta   90.00
_cell.angle_gamma   90.00
#
_symmetry.space_group_name_H-M   'P 1'
#
loop_
_entity.id
_entity.type
_entity.pdbx_description
1 polymer ?
#
loop_
_entity_poly.entity_id
_entity_poly.type
_entity_poly.pdbx_seq_one_letter_code
_entity_poly.pdbx_strand_id
1 'polypeptide(L)'
;MPLSNDPAEATTSAAVVLLAKSFVLGCKKQCVKADKLLKQGPKAYKSMVQNPKSTVKVLSALDTVVERDIPDMSDSLTCAHSRLRPLSLSNGHGKRMVLPLSQWKKLFPYFPRPVYGLGLSAIECNRCVATAEADADAANVQKTERLLTHASTSTLLDLLHRKQHYPPALFSPEITTFYLVPLKWSKAWRAFAKSNHSKPPGPIVNGGLLCARHKRPVVPTSVDLFLSGVTTSLTPPNGSIPGLSTKYVLDNRA
;
A
#
# COMPACT_ATOMS: atom_id res chain seq x y z
N MET A 1 -28.77 27.56 45.40
CA MET A 1 -29.41 26.97 44.21
C MET A 1 -28.32 26.30 43.39
N PRO A 2 -28.46 25.00 43.07
CA PRO A 2 -27.36 24.10 42.76
C PRO A 2 -27.28 23.68 41.27
N LEU A 3 -26.39 22.72 41.00
CA LEU A 3 -26.25 21.83 39.83
C LEU A 3 -25.26 22.31 38.78
N SER A 4 -24.04 21.80 38.82
CA SER A 4 -23.60 20.51 38.26
C SER A 4 -23.23 20.65 36.79
N ASN A 5 -21.97 20.37 36.50
CA ASN A 5 -21.65 19.42 35.45
C ASN A 5 -20.42 18.65 35.92
N ASP A 6 -20.69 17.40 36.29
CA ASP A 6 -19.71 16.35 36.52
C ASP A 6 -18.62 16.34 35.44
N PRO A 7 -17.38 15.94 35.77
CA PRO A 7 -16.42 15.58 34.74
C PRO A 7 -17.03 14.37 34.02
N ALA A 8 -17.38 14.58 32.74
CA ALA A 8 -17.87 13.54 31.86
C ALA A 8 -17.10 12.26 32.13
N GLU A 9 -17.84 11.29 32.66
CA GLU A 9 -17.45 9.92 32.89
C GLU A 9 -16.61 9.48 31.69
N ALA A 10 -15.30 9.35 31.93
CA ALA A 10 -14.38 8.83 30.95
C ALA A 10 -14.89 7.42 30.65
N THR A 11 -15.63 7.29 29.56
CA THR A 11 -16.02 6.01 28.98
C THR A 11 -14.78 5.16 29.07
N THR A 12 -14.88 4.00 29.72
CA THR A 12 -13.83 3.02 29.91
C THR A 12 -13.37 2.52 28.54
N SER A 13 -12.66 3.39 27.84
CA SER A 13 -11.90 3.08 26.65
C SER A 13 -10.93 2.03 27.13
N ALA A 14 -11.01 0.84 26.54
CA ALA A 14 -10.06 -0.22 26.81
C ALA A 14 -8.67 0.42 26.75
N ALA A 15 -7.97 0.49 27.89
CA ALA A 15 -6.67 1.15 27.94
C ALA A 15 -5.76 0.40 26.96
N VAL A 16 -5.36 1.08 25.89
CA VAL A 16 -4.55 0.51 24.81
C VAL A 16 -3.26 1.29 24.69
N VAL A 17 -2.20 0.58 24.33
CA VAL A 17 -0.91 1.18 24.00
C VAL A 17 -0.64 1.06 22.51
N LEU A 18 0.09 2.02 21.98
CA LEU A 18 0.51 2.06 20.59
C LEU A 18 1.99 1.67 20.49
N LEU A 19 2.27 0.73 19.60
CA LEU A 19 3.61 0.18 19.36
C LEU A 19 3.93 0.22 17.86
N ALA A 20 5.21 0.33 17.53
CA ALA A 20 5.68 0.18 16.17
C ALA A 20 5.43 -1.25 15.67
N LYS A 21 4.93 -1.39 14.44
CA LYS A 21 4.77 -2.71 13.82
C LYS A 21 6.09 -3.46 13.73
N SER A 22 7.20 -2.75 13.48
CA SER A 22 8.55 -3.31 13.51
C SER A 22 8.89 -3.96 14.84
N PHE A 23 8.61 -3.29 15.97
CA PHE A 23 8.84 -3.83 17.31
C PHE A 23 8.08 -5.13 17.54
N VAL A 24 6.78 -5.13 17.27
CA VAL A 24 5.93 -6.32 17.47
C VAL A 24 6.40 -7.50 16.62
N LEU A 25 6.75 -7.24 15.35
CA LEU A 25 7.29 -8.28 14.46
C LEU A 25 8.68 -8.75 14.89
N GLY A 26 9.52 -7.87 15.43
CA GLY A 26 10.82 -8.19 16.02
C GLY A 26 10.68 -9.15 17.20
N CYS A 27 9.83 -8.79 18.17
CA CYS A 27 9.50 -9.66 19.32
C CYS A 27 8.98 -11.02 18.86
N LYS A 28 8.03 -11.05 17.92
CA LYS A 28 7.50 -12.31 17.37
C LYS A 28 8.60 -13.16 16.73
N LYS A 29 9.48 -12.55 15.93
CA LYS A 29 10.60 -13.26 15.28
C LYS A 29 11.53 -13.87 16.32
N GLN A 30 11.81 -13.15 17.41
CA GLN A 30 12.65 -13.66 18.50
C GLN A 30 11.99 -14.81 19.25
N CYS A 31 10.70 -14.73 19.58
CA CYS A 31 9.98 -15.85 20.18
C CYS A 31 10.01 -17.10 19.29
N VAL A 32 9.85 -16.96 17.96
CA VAL A 32 9.95 -18.08 17.01
C VAL A 32 11.35 -18.67 16.95
N LYS A 33 12.40 -17.83 17.00
CA LYS A 33 13.79 -18.30 17.08
C LYS A 33 14.03 -19.09 18.37
N ALA A 34 13.59 -18.58 19.51
CA ALA A 34 13.73 -19.23 20.82
C ALA A 34 12.99 -20.58 20.86
N ASP A 35 11.75 -20.64 20.38
CA ASP A 35 10.98 -21.90 20.31
C ASP A 35 11.68 -22.96 19.44
N LYS A 36 12.28 -22.56 18.30
CA LYS A 36 13.08 -23.47 17.48
C LYS A 36 14.29 -24.01 18.22
N LEU A 37 14.99 -23.18 18.99
CA LEU A 37 16.14 -23.62 19.80
C LEU A 37 15.70 -24.58 20.91
N LEU A 38 14.60 -24.28 21.60
CA LEU A 38 14.06 -25.15 22.65
C LEU A 38 13.65 -26.53 22.11
N LYS A 39 13.02 -26.58 20.93
CA LYS A 39 12.61 -27.83 20.27
C LYS A 39 13.78 -28.73 19.85
N GLN A 40 14.97 -28.17 19.61
CA GLN A 40 16.16 -28.96 19.32
C GLN A 40 16.63 -29.78 20.55
N GLY A 41 16.23 -29.35 21.75
CA GLY A 41 16.41 -30.08 23.01
C GLY A 41 17.88 -30.33 23.43
N PRO A 42 18.10 -31.00 24.56
CA PRO A 42 19.44 -31.28 25.09
C PRO A 42 20.28 -32.23 24.22
N LYS A 43 19.62 -33.03 23.36
CA LYS A 43 20.29 -34.00 22.46
C LYS A 43 21.02 -33.30 21.31
N ALA A 44 20.47 -32.20 20.79
CA ALA A 44 21.19 -31.35 19.84
C ALA A 44 22.43 -30.76 20.52
N TYR A 45 22.29 -30.17 21.72
CA TYR A 45 23.41 -29.60 22.47
C TYR A 45 24.54 -30.62 22.74
N LYS A 46 24.21 -31.86 23.14
CA LYS A 46 25.21 -32.93 23.33
C LYS A 46 25.91 -33.35 22.03
N SER A 47 25.19 -33.45 20.92
CA SER A 47 25.77 -33.67 19.58
C SER A 47 26.66 -32.51 19.11
N MET A 48 26.33 -31.29 19.53
CA MET A 48 27.01 -30.04 19.17
C MET A 48 28.31 -29.76 19.95
N VAL A 49 28.46 -30.29 21.17
CA VAL A 49 29.69 -30.17 21.99
C VAL A 49 30.79 -31.14 21.50
N GLN A 50 30.40 -32.27 20.92
CA GLN A 50 31.35 -33.27 20.41
C GLN A 50 31.97 -32.89 19.04
N ASN A 51 31.48 -31.85 18.36
CA ASN A 51 31.92 -31.49 17.01
C ASN A 51 32.23 -29.99 16.89
N PRO A 52 33.51 -29.57 16.76
CA PRO A 52 33.92 -28.16 16.84
C PRO A 52 33.32 -27.25 15.74
N LYS A 53 32.97 -27.80 14.57
CA LYS A 53 32.25 -27.07 13.51
C LYS A 53 30.81 -26.72 13.89
N SER A 54 30.23 -27.47 14.83
CA SER A 54 28.90 -27.26 15.35
C SER A 54 28.87 -26.23 16.47
N THR A 55 29.95 -26.13 17.26
CA THR A 55 30.07 -25.19 18.39
C THR A 55 30.14 -23.74 17.92
N VAL A 56 30.81 -23.46 16.79
CA VAL A 56 30.82 -22.11 16.15
C VAL A 56 29.43 -21.72 15.64
N LYS A 57 28.67 -22.67 15.07
CA LYS A 57 27.27 -22.45 14.67
C LYS A 57 26.36 -22.19 15.87
N VAL A 58 26.66 -22.79 17.03
CA VAL A 58 25.91 -22.58 18.28
C VAL A 58 26.25 -21.24 18.92
N LEU A 59 27.52 -20.85 18.97
CA LEU A 59 27.91 -19.50 19.39
C LEU A 59 27.25 -18.45 18.50
N SER A 60 27.23 -18.65 17.18
CA SER A 60 26.48 -17.81 16.23
C SER A 60 24.96 -17.86 16.44
N ALA A 61 24.39 -19.02 16.79
CA ALA A 61 22.95 -19.19 17.06
C ALA A 61 22.52 -18.54 18.39
N LEU A 62 23.37 -18.60 19.41
CA LEU A 62 23.21 -17.90 20.70
C LEU A 62 23.43 -16.39 20.52
N ASP A 63 24.39 -15.98 19.69
CA ASP A 63 24.58 -14.58 19.27
C ASP A 63 23.34 -14.03 18.53
N THR A 64 22.57 -14.87 17.83
CA THR A 64 21.32 -14.43 17.18
C THR A 64 20.14 -14.15 18.13
N VAL A 65 20.29 -14.44 19.42
CA VAL A 65 19.30 -14.10 20.48
C VAL A 65 19.73 -12.82 21.22
N VAL A 66 20.77 -12.14 20.77
CA VAL A 66 21.13 -10.82 21.30
C VAL A 66 19.99 -9.83 21.01
N GLU A 67 19.56 -9.09 22.04
CA GLU A 67 18.47 -8.09 22.05
C GLU A 67 18.59 -7.03 20.94
N ARG A 68 19.76 -6.90 20.32
CA ARG A 68 20.10 -5.94 19.25
C ARG A 68 19.22 -6.04 18.00
N ASP A 69 18.47 -7.13 17.83
CA ASP A 69 17.57 -7.33 16.69
C ASP A 69 16.16 -6.74 16.89
N ILE A 70 15.77 -6.34 18.11
CA ILE A 70 14.44 -5.77 18.37
C ILE A 70 14.53 -4.24 18.27
N PRO A 71 13.88 -3.61 17.28
CA PRO A 71 13.85 -2.15 17.17
C PRO A 71 13.07 -1.54 18.35
N ASP A 72 13.32 -0.27 18.69
CA ASP A 72 12.63 0.37 19.82
C ASP A 72 11.10 0.41 19.62
N MET A 73 10.35 0.32 20.72
CA MET A 73 8.88 0.28 20.74
C MET A 73 8.22 1.45 20.02
N SER A 74 8.87 2.61 20.09
CA SER A 74 8.39 3.87 19.52
C SER A 74 9.14 4.23 18.24
N ASP A 75 10.13 3.43 17.84
CA ASP A 75 10.88 3.67 16.62
C ASP A 75 9.95 3.68 15.41
N SER A 76 10.18 4.64 14.50
CA SER A 76 9.34 4.86 13.32
C SER A 76 7.88 5.29 13.58
N LEU A 77 7.42 5.44 14.83
CA LEU A 77 6.10 6.02 15.14
C LEU A 77 6.12 7.55 15.17
N THR A 78 7.29 8.13 15.43
CA THR A 78 7.46 9.56 15.61
C THR A 78 7.82 10.26 14.29
N CYS A 79 7.43 11.52 14.22
CA CYS A 79 7.93 12.46 13.20
C CYS A 79 9.12 13.25 13.76
N ALA A 80 9.75 14.06 12.91
CA ALA A 80 10.87 14.93 13.31
C ALA A 80 10.51 15.95 14.41
N HIS A 81 9.22 16.21 14.64
CA HIS A 81 8.73 17.08 15.71
C HIS A 81 8.56 16.37 17.06
N SER A 82 9.09 15.15 17.21
CA SER A 82 9.00 14.34 18.44
C SER A 82 7.57 14.04 18.89
N ARG A 83 6.61 14.05 17.95
CA ARG A 83 5.21 13.66 18.16
C ARG A 83 4.84 12.50 17.25
N LEU A 84 3.69 11.86 17.52
CA LEU A 84 3.21 10.78 16.67
C LEU A 84 3.01 11.27 15.23
N ARG A 85 3.64 10.58 14.30
CA ARG A 85 3.48 10.82 12.86
C ARG A 85 2.07 10.43 12.45
N PRO A 86 1.29 11.28 11.76
CA PRO A 86 -0.08 10.98 11.31
C PRO A 86 -0.20 9.61 10.63
N LEU A 87 -1.32 8.92 10.87
CA LEU A 87 -1.51 7.56 10.33
C LEU A 87 -1.46 7.53 8.80
N SER A 88 -1.98 8.57 8.14
CA SER A 88 -1.94 8.75 6.68
C SER A 88 -0.52 8.79 6.10
N LEU A 89 0.45 9.24 6.89
CA LEU A 89 1.86 9.34 6.51
C LEU A 89 2.69 8.14 6.99
N SER A 90 2.05 7.17 7.66
CA SER A 90 2.73 6.00 8.22
C SER A 90 2.87 4.87 7.18
N ASN A 91 4.11 4.52 6.85
CA ASN A 91 4.40 3.54 5.80
C ASN A 91 5.12 2.31 6.36
N GLY A 92 4.80 1.12 5.83
CA GLY A 92 5.52 -0.13 6.10
C GLY A 92 5.65 -0.47 7.59
N HIS A 93 6.88 -0.43 8.09
CA HIS A 93 7.28 -0.78 9.45
C HIS A 93 6.90 0.28 10.50
N GLY A 94 6.66 1.53 10.09
CA GLY A 94 6.20 2.62 10.97
C GLY A 94 4.68 2.65 11.19
N LYS A 95 3.95 1.63 10.72
CA LYS A 95 2.52 1.51 11.02
C LYS A 95 2.32 1.22 12.51
N ARG A 96 1.30 1.86 13.08
CA ARG A 96 0.93 1.69 14.50
C ARG A 96 0.22 0.34 14.69
N MET A 97 0.60 -0.35 15.75
CA MET A 97 -0.12 -1.51 16.27
C MET A 97 -0.71 -1.16 17.64
N VAL A 98 -1.93 -1.63 17.88
CA VAL A 98 -2.64 -1.42 19.14
C VAL A 98 -2.51 -2.69 19.97
N LEU A 99 -2.12 -2.54 21.24
CA LEU A 99 -2.02 -3.64 22.19
C LEU A 99 -2.84 -3.32 23.45
N PRO A 100 -3.68 -4.25 23.96
CA PRO A 100 -4.36 -4.04 25.23
C PRO A 100 -3.37 -3.85 26.39
N LEU A 101 -3.69 -2.97 27.33
CA LEU A 101 -2.83 -2.68 28.49
C LEU A 101 -2.52 -3.94 29.32
N SER A 102 -3.47 -4.88 29.43
CA SER A 102 -3.27 -6.15 30.14
C SER A 102 -2.16 -7.01 29.51
N GLN A 103 -1.99 -6.94 28.19
CA GLN A 103 -0.91 -7.62 27.48
C GLN A 103 0.40 -6.83 27.59
N TRP A 104 0.34 -5.49 27.52
CA TRP A 104 1.51 -4.63 27.73
C TRP A 104 2.14 -4.84 29.11
N LYS A 105 1.35 -4.96 30.17
CA LYS A 105 1.85 -5.24 31.54
C LYS A 105 2.71 -6.50 31.62
N LYS A 106 2.49 -7.49 30.76
CA LYS A 106 3.32 -8.71 30.68
C LYS A 106 4.65 -8.48 29.96
N LEU A 107 4.70 -7.52 29.04
CA LEU A 107 5.90 -7.15 28.29
C LEU A 107 6.74 -6.08 29.00
N PHE A 108 6.12 -5.26 29.84
CA PHE A 108 6.75 -4.15 30.54
C PHE A 108 8.02 -4.52 31.32
N PRO A 109 8.12 -5.68 32.02
CA PRO A 109 9.36 -6.07 32.69
C PRO A 109 10.56 -6.21 31.76
N TYR A 110 10.33 -6.56 30.48
CA TYR A 110 11.37 -6.72 29.47
C TYR A 110 11.69 -5.41 28.74
N PHE A 111 10.72 -4.49 28.68
CA PHE A 111 10.85 -3.21 27.99
C PHE A 111 10.32 -2.06 28.86
N PRO A 112 11.05 -1.66 29.93
CA PRO A 112 10.54 -0.72 30.94
C PRO A 112 10.70 0.74 30.49
N ARG A 113 10.16 1.09 29.32
CA ARG A 113 10.09 2.49 28.85
C ARG A 113 8.66 2.96 28.68
N PRO A 114 8.41 4.28 28.75
CA PRO A 114 7.11 4.86 28.43
C PRO A 114 6.68 4.53 27.00
N VAL A 115 5.37 4.33 26.79
CA VAL A 115 4.79 4.04 25.47
C VAL A 115 3.60 4.96 25.19
N TYR A 116 3.27 5.13 23.92
CA TYR A 116 2.12 5.92 23.52
C TYR A 116 0.82 5.27 23.99
N GLY A 117 -0.05 6.05 24.64
CA GLY A 117 -1.26 5.54 25.29
C GLY A 117 -1.04 5.10 26.75
N LEU A 118 0.21 5.02 27.22
CA LEU A 118 0.56 4.80 28.63
C LEU A 118 1.88 5.50 28.99
N GLY A 119 1.76 6.69 29.56
CA GLY A 119 2.91 7.55 29.91
C GLY A 119 3.31 8.53 28.81
N LEU A 120 3.05 8.22 27.53
CA LEU A 120 3.19 9.17 26.42
C LEU A 120 1.83 9.49 25.78
N SER A 121 1.62 10.76 25.43
CA SER A 121 0.39 11.25 24.80
C SER A 121 0.22 10.68 23.39
N ALA A 122 -0.91 10.03 23.13
CA ALA A 122 -1.24 9.43 21.84
C ALA A 122 -1.87 10.41 20.82
N ILE A 123 -1.39 11.65 20.80
CA ILE A 123 -1.90 12.71 19.91
C ILE A 123 -1.00 12.83 18.68
N GLU A 124 -1.61 12.93 17.50
CA GLU A 124 -0.90 13.14 16.24
C GLU A 124 -0.23 14.51 16.16
N CYS A 125 0.79 14.62 15.34
CA CYS A 125 1.48 15.88 15.13
C CYS A 125 0.66 16.83 14.25
N ASN A 126 0.04 17.85 14.83
CA ASN A 126 -0.74 18.87 14.10
C ASN A 126 0.02 19.52 12.93
N ARG A 127 1.34 19.73 13.06
CA ARG A 127 2.16 20.27 11.97
C ARG A 127 2.25 19.31 10.78
N CYS A 128 2.41 18.01 11.04
CA CYS A 128 2.43 16.99 10.00
C CYS A 128 1.04 16.77 9.39
N VAL A 129 -0.04 16.92 10.17
CA VAL A 129 -1.41 16.87 9.65
C VAL A 129 -1.64 18.04 8.69
N ALA A 130 -1.38 19.28 9.13
CA ALA A 130 -1.59 20.46 8.30
C ALA A 130 -0.76 20.46 7.02
N THR A 131 0.50 19.99 7.07
CA THR A 131 1.33 19.86 5.86
C THR A 131 0.81 18.79 4.91
N ALA A 132 0.36 17.64 5.42
CA ALA A 132 -0.24 16.60 4.58
C ALA A 132 -1.54 17.06 3.91
N GLU A 133 -2.36 17.83 4.62
CA GLU A 133 -3.57 18.44 4.06
C GLU A 133 -3.23 19.45 2.96
N ALA A 134 -2.28 20.37 3.21
CA ALA A 134 -1.82 21.33 2.22
C ALA A 134 -1.23 20.66 0.97
N ASP A 135 -0.43 19.60 1.13
CA ASP A 135 0.12 18.81 0.02
C ASP A 135 -0.98 18.10 -0.77
N ALA A 136 -2.00 17.57 -0.08
CA ALA A 136 -3.14 16.92 -0.73
C ALA A 136 -3.99 17.92 -1.52
N ASP A 137 -4.21 19.11 -0.97
CA ASP A 137 -4.93 20.21 -1.64
C ASP A 137 -4.16 20.71 -2.86
N ALA A 138 -2.86 20.95 -2.73
CA ALA A 138 -2.00 21.33 -3.86
C ALA A 138 -2.01 20.27 -4.97
N ALA A 139 -1.95 18.98 -4.60
CA ALA A 139 -2.06 17.88 -5.57
C ALA A 139 -3.44 17.83 -6.23
N ASN A 140 -4.52 18.14 -5.51
CA ASN A 140 -5.87 18.19 -6.07
C ASN A 140 -6.05 19.38 -7.01
N VAL A 141 -5.54 20.57 -6.66
CA VAL A 141 -5.52 21.75 -7.54
C VAL A 141 -4.73 21.45 -8.82
N GLN A 142 -3.57 20.80 -8.70
CA GLN A 142 -2.80 20.42 -9.89
C GLN A 142 -3.54 19.41 -10.78
N LYS A 143 -4.31 18.48 -10.18
CA LYS A 143 -5.17 17.56 -10.95
C LYS A 143 -6.27 18.32 -11.66
N THR A 144 -6.96 19.24 -10.99
CA THR A 144 -8.06 20.00 -11.59
C THR A 144 -7.56 20.92 -12.70
N GLU A 145 -6.44 21.61 -12.50
CA GLU A 145 -5.81 22.44 -13.53
C GLU A 145 -5.45 21.63 -14.78
N ARG A 146 -4.74 20.50 -14.62
CA ARG A 146 -4.39 19.63 -15.76
C ARG A 146 -5.62 19.07 -16.45
N LEU A 147 -6.66 18.72 -15.70
CA LEU A 147 -7.94 18.30 -16.28
C LEU A 147 -8.54 19.42 -17.12
N LEU A 148 -8.60 20.65 -16.63
CA LEU A 148 -9.11 21.80 -17.38
C LEU A 148 -8.27 22.09 -18.62
N THR A 149 -6.93 22.03 -18.54
CA THR A 149 -6.05 22.20 -19.70
C THR A 149 -6.32 21.17 -20.78
N HIS A 150 -6.42 19.89 -20.41
CA HIS A 150 -6.63 18.80 -21.36
C HIS A 150 -8.08 18.67 -21.85
N ALA A 151 -9.05 19.13 -21.06
CA ALA A 151 -10.46 19.05 -21.40
C ALA A 151 -10.99 20.29 -22.14
N SER A 152 -10.11 21.23 -22.50
CA SER A 152 -10.40 22.35 -23.41
C SER A 152 -10.85 21.89 -24.81
N THR A 153 -10.65 20.61 -25.16
CA THR A 153 -11.37 19.95 -26.25
C THR A 153 -12.66 19.33 -25.72
N SER A 154 -13.83 19.85 -26.14
CA SER A 154 -15.17 19.44 -25.67
C SER A 154 -15.39 17.92 -25.62
N THR A 155 -14.80 17.18 -26.55
CA THR A 155 -14.92 15.73 -26.69
C THR A 155 -14.29 14.92 -25.53
N LEU A 156 -13.24 15.43 -24.88
CA LEU A 156 -12.58 14.72 -23.77
C LEU A 156 -13.30 14.90 -22.44
N LEU A 157 -13.94 16.06 -22.23
CA LEU A 157 -14.74 16.36 -21.04
C LEU A 157 -15.98 15.44 -20.98
N ASP A 158 -16.62 15.22 -22.12
CA ASP A 158 -17.76 14.30 -22.28
C ASP A 158 -17.42 12.83 -22.00
N LEU A 159 -16.16 12.42 -22.22
CA LEU A 159 -15.69 11.07 -21.92
C LEU A 159 -15.32 10.88 -20.45
N LEU A 160 -14.91 11.96 -19.76
CA LEU A 160 -14.53 11.94 -18.35
C LEU A 160 -15.74 11.88 -17.41
N HIS A 161 -16.88 12.46 -17.79
CA HIS A 161 -18.08 12.52 -16.95
C HIS A 161 -18.94 11.23 -16.98
N ARG A 162 -18.61 10.24 -17.82
CA ARG A 162 -19.42 9.02 -17.98
C ARG A 162 -19.10 7.98 -16.90
N LYS A 163 -20.16 7.57 -16.18
CA LYS A 163 -20.12 6.53 -15.13
C LYS A 163 -19.94 5.10 -15.67
N GLN A 164 -20.24 4.85 -16.93
CA GLN A 164 -20.04 3.57 -17.61
C GLN A 164 -19.42 3.76 -19.00
N HIS A 165 -18.71 2.70 -19.41
CA HIS A 165 -17.84 2.48 -20.56
C HIS A 165 -18.01 3.39 -21.79
N TYR A 166 -16.85 3.61 -22.43
CA TYR A 166 -16.65 4.22 -23.75
C TYR A 166 -17.85 4.06 -24.68
N PRO A 167 -18.31 5.13 -25.36
CA PRO A 167 -19.40 5.00 -26.33
C PRO A 167 -19.07 3.88 -27.34
N PRO A 168 -19.99 2.93 -27.59
CA PRO A 168 -19.85 1.98 -28.68
C PRO A 168 -19.55 2.67 -30.01
N ALA A 169 -20.03 3.92 -30.17
CA ALA A 169 -19.75 4.79 -31.30
C ALA A 169 -18.25 5.17 -31.49
N LEU A 170 -17.43 5.20 -30.43
CA LEU A 170 -15.97 5.36 -30.58
C LEU A 170 -15.29 4.08 -31.11
N PHE A 171 -15.99 2.96 -31.06
CA PHE A 171 -15.62 1.70 -31.70
C PHE A 171 -16.55 1.38 -32.89
N SER A 172 -17.39 2.34 -33.31
CA SER A 172 -18.31 2.16 -34.44
C SER A 172 -17.54 2.29 -35.75
N PRO A 173 -17.82 1.43 -36.74
CA PRO A 173 -16.91 1.12 -37.83
C PRO A 173 -16.97 2.12 -38.99
N GLU A 174 -17.50 3.34 -38.79
CA GLU A 174 -17.39 4.39 -39.81
C GLU A 174 -15.92 4.70 -40.14
N ILE A 175 -15.00 4.38 -39.23
CA ILE A 175 -13.56 4.45 -39.44
C ILE A 175 -12.95 3.07 -39.16
N THR A 176 -12.69 2.29 -40.20
CA THR A 176 -12.10 0.93 -40.18
C THR A 176 -10.65 0.87 -39.66
N THR A 177 -10.16 1.93 -39.02
CA THR A 177 -8.77 2.08 -38.61
C THR A 177 -8.65 2.06 -37.09
N PHE A 178 -7.97 1.04 -36.56
CA PHE A 178 -7.68 0.92 -35.13
C PHE A 178 -6.24 1.33 -34.82
N TYR A 179 -6.09 2.22 -33.84
CA TYR A 179 -4.78 2.61 -33.32
C TYR A 179 -4.42 1.75 -32.11
N LEU A 180 -3.33 0.99 -32.23
CA LEU A 180 -2.78 0.21 -31.11
C LEU A 180 -1.73 1.04 -30.36
N VAL A 181 -1.79 1.03 -29.04
CA VAL A 181 -0.87 1.76 -28.16
C VAL A 181 -0.30 0.81 -27.11
N PRO A 182 1.02 0.83 -26.82
CA PRO A 182 1.60 -0.01 -25.79
C PRO A 182 0.97 0.22 -24.41
N LEU A 183 0.62 -0.87 -23.71
CA LEU A 183 0.02 -0.79 -22.38
C LEU A 183 0.90 0.00 -21.39
N LYS A 184 2.22 -0.14 -21.47
CA LYS A 184 3.17 0.61 -20.62
C LYS A 184 3.04 2.12 -20.82
N TRP A 185 2.94 2.57 -22.08
CA TRP A 185 2.74 3.98 -22.39
C TRP A 185 1.40 4.48 -21.86
N SER A 186 0.32 3.74 -22.07
CA SER A 186 -1.01 4.14 -21.57
C SER A 186 -1.08 4.23 -20.04
N LYS A 187 -0.35 3.37 -19.31
CA LYS A 187 -0.21 3.45 -17.84
C LYS A 187 0.52 4.72 -17.41
N ALA A 188 1.64 5.05 -18.08
CA ALA A 188 2.38 6.26 -17.81
C ALA A 188 1.57 7.53 -18.13
N TRP A 189 0.84 7.55 -19.24
CA TRP A 189 -0.09 8.62 -19.59
C TRP A 189 -1.17 8.82 -18.53
N ARG A 190 -1.85 7.73 -18.11
CA ARG A 190 -2.86 7.79 -17.04
C ARG A 190 -2.29 8.31 -15.73
N ALA A 191 -1.07 7.90 -15.38
CA ALA A 191 -0.42 8.34 -14.16
C ALA A 191 0.00 9.83 -14.24
N PHE A 192 0.44 10.30 -15.40
CA PHE A 192 0.68 11.73 -15.68
C PHE A 192 -0.62 12.55 -15.62
N ALA A 193 -1.69 12.11 -16.28
CA ALA A 193 -2.98 12.78 -16.31
C ALA A 193 -3.64 12.88 -14.91
N LYS A 194 -3.39 11.89 -14.04
CA LYS A 194 -3.84 11.90 -12.63
C LYS A 194 -2.88 12.66 -11.69
N SER A 195 -1.89 13.37 -12.23
CA SER A 195 -0.85 14.10 -11.48
C SER A 195 0.00 13.25 -10.55
N ASN A 196 0.05 11.93 -10.75
CA ASN A 196 0.98 11.06 -10.01
C ASN A 196 2.41 11.17 -10.54
N HIS A 197 2.61 11.74 -11.73
CA HIS A 197 3.91 12.06 -12.30
C HIS A 197 3.93 13.49 -12.85
N SER A 198 5.09 14.14 -12.78
CA SER A 198 5.30 15.51 -13.25
C SER A 198 5.54 15.62 -14.75
N LYS A 199 6.07 14.57 -15.39
CA LYS A 199 6.44 14.58 -16.81
C LYS A 199 5.48 13.74 -17.64
N PRO A 200 5.06 14.20 -18.83
CA PRO A 200 4.31 13.37 -19.76
C PRO A 200 5.17 12.18 -20.19
N PRO A 201 4.56 11.03 -20.52
CA PRO A 201 5.32 9.98 -21.19
C PRO A 201 5.89 10.53 -22.52
N GLY A 202 7.06 10.03 -22.91
CA GLY A 202 7.66 10.33 -24.20
C GLY A 202 6.82 9.83 -25.38
N PRO A 203 7.31 9.95 -26.63
CA PRO A 203 6.58 9.51 -27.81
C PRO A 203 6.17 8.03 -27.74
N ILE A 204 5.08 7.67 -28.41
CA ILE A 204 4.62 6.28 -28.47
C ILE A 204 5.66 5.46 -29.25
N VAL A 205 6.31 4.52 -28.56
CA VAL A 205 7.29 3.62 -29.18
C VAL A 205 6.60 2.33 -29.60
N ASN A 206 6.40 2.18 -30.92
CA ASN A 206 5.69 1.03 -31.51
C ASN A 206 6.47 -0.29 -31.40
N GLY A 207 7.76 -0.26 -31.06
CA GLY A 207 8.58 -1.46 -30.91
C GLY A 207 8.02 -2.47 -29.89
N GLY A 208 7.28 -1.99 -28.88
CA GLY A 208 6.60 -2.85 -27.90
C GLY A 208 5.32 -3.53 -28.42
N LEU A 209 4.88 -3.19 -29.63
CA LEU A 209 3.74 -3.81 -30.32
C LEU A 209 4.19 -4.82 -31.37
N LEU A 210 5.50 -5.01 -31.56
CA LEU A 210 6.02 -5.93 -32.58
C LEU A 210 6.35 -7.29 -31.96
N CYS A 211 6.09 -8.35 -32.72
CA CYS A 211 6.52 -9.70 -32.38
C CYS A 211 8.06 -9.73 -32.39
N ALA A 212 8.67 -10.21 -31.30
CA ALA A 212 10.13 -10.24 -31.16
C ALA A 212 10.82 -10.99 -32.31
N ARG A 213 10.21 -12.08 -32.79
CA ARG A 213 10.72 -12.96 -33.85
C ARG A 213 10.44 -12.44 -35.25
N HIS A 214 9.19 -12.06 -35.53
CA HIS A 214 8.75 -11.74 -36.89
C HIS A 214 8.79 -10.24 -37.23
N LYS A 215 8.99 -9.38 -36.23
CA LYS A 215 8.93 -7.91 -36.35
C LYS A 215 7.62 -7.38 -36.94
N ARG A 216 6.57 -8.19 -36.92
CA ARG A 216 5.21 -7.83 -37.35
C ARG A 216 4.39 -7.33 -36.16
N PRO A 217 3.40 -6.45 -36.38
CA PRO A 217 2.48 -6.02 -35.32
C PRO A 217 1.80 -7.23 -34.66
N VAL A 218 1.76 -7.22 -33.33
CA VAL A 218 0.99 -8.16 -32.51
C VAL A 218 -0.34 -7.50 -32.24
N VAL A 219 -1.37 -7.98 -32.93
CA VAL A 219 -2.74 -7.55 -32.71
C VAL A 219 -3.32 -8.35 -31.54
N PRO A 220 -3.96 -7.72 -30.55
CA PRO A 220 -4.65 -8.44 -29.49
C PRO A 220 -5.71 -9.38 -30.07
N THR A 221 -5.86 -10.58 -29.51
CA THR A 221 -6.81 -11.60 -30.01
C THR A 221 -8.25 -11.09 -30.13
N SER A 222 -8.69 -10.21 -29.23
CA SER A 222 -10.03 -9.60 -29.30
C SER A 222 -10.21 -8.69 -30.52
N VAL A 223 -9.14 -8.04 -30.99
CA VAL A 223 -9.15 -7.22 -32.19
C VAL A 223 -9.09 -8.10 -33.43
N ASP A 224 -8.28 -9.15 -33.41
CA ASP A 224 -8.16 -10.12 -34.51
C ASP A 224 -9.50 -10.82 -34.79
N LEU A 225 -10.17 -11.33 -33.75
CA LEU A 225 -11.49 -11.97 -33.86
C LEU A 225 -12.60 -11.02 -34.36
N PHE A 226 -12.50 -9.74 -33.99
CA PHE A 226 -13.45 -8.74 -34.47
C PHE A 226 -13.21 -8.41 -35.94
N LEU A 227 -11.95 -8.19 -36.33
CA LEU A 227 -11.58 -7.91 -37.73
C LEU A 227 -11.86 -9.10 -38.65
N SER A 228 -11.77 -10.33 -38.15
CA SER A 228 -12.14 -11.54 -38.89
C SER A 228 -13.65 -11.80 -38.93
N GLY A 229 -14.47 -10.91 -38.35
CA GLY A 229 -15.93 -11.05 -38.31
C GLY A 229 -16.46 -12.16 -37.39
N VAL A 230 -15.59 -12.74 -36.56
CA VAL A 230 -15.96 -13.81 -35.60
C VAL A 230 -16.69 -13.22 -34.39
N THR A 231 -16.36 -11.98 -34.01
CA THR A 231 -17.08 -11.25 -32.96
C THR A 231 -17.64 -9.92 -33.51
N THR A 232 -18.83 -9.55 -33.03
CA THR A 232 -19.46 -8.25 -33.35
C THR A 232 -19.03 -7.12 -32.42
N SER A 233 -18.16 -7.40 -31.44
CA SER A 233 -17.65 -6.43 -30.48
C SER A 233 -16.19 -6.69 -30.12
N LEU A 234 -15.45 -5.61 -29.87
CA LEU A 234 -14.06 -5.60 -29.39
C LEU A 234 -13.94 -5.80 -27.88
N THR A 235 -15.06 -5.66 -27.14
CA THR A 235 -15.12 -5.84 -25.70
C THR A 235 -15.97 -7.05 -25.35
N PRO A 236 -15.54 -7.90 -24.40
CA PRO A 236 -16.40 -8.97 -23.91
C PRO A 236 -17.66 -8.39 -23.23
N PRO A 237 -18.78 -9.14 -23.15
CA PRO A 237 -20.09 -8.63 -22.72
C PRO A 237 -20.14 -8.03 -21.31
N ASN A 238 -19.09 -8.26 -20.51
CA ASN A 238 -18.85 -7.72 -19.18
C ASN A 238 -18.00 -6.43 -19.16
N GLY A 239 -17.76 -5.79 -20.32
CA GLY A 239 -17.18 -4.45 -20.44
C GLY A 239 -15.68 -4.33 -20.14
N SER A 240 -15.00 -5.42 -19.77
CA SER A 240 -13.58 -5.35 -19.42
C SER A 240 -12.69 -5.30 -20.67
N ILE A 241 -12.12 -4.14 -20.96
CA ILE A 241 -11.04 -4.00 -21.93
C ILE A 241 -9.78 -4.70 -21.38
N PRO A 242 -9.06 -5.52 -22.16
CA PRO A 242 -7.81 -6.12 -21.72
C PRO A 242 -6.82 -5.07 -21.19
N GLY A 243 -6.45 -5.17 -19.90
CA GLY A 243 -5.58 -4.21 -19.21
C GLY A 243 -6.29 -3.22 -18.26
N LEU A 244 -7.62 -3.21 -18.23
CA LEU A 244 -8.43 -2.61 -17.18
C LEU A 244 -9.07 -3.74 -16.37
N SER A 245 -8.46 -4.11 -15.24
CA SER A 245 -9.13 -4.97 -14.26
C SER A 245 -10.16 -4.13 -13.52
N THR A 246 -11.42 -4.26 -13.88
CA THR A 246 -12.55 -3.77 -13.08
C THR A 246 -12.69 -4.68 -11.86
N LYS A 247 -11.87 -4.45 -10.84
CA LYS A 247 -12.20 -4.90 -9.48
C LYS A 247 -13.24 -3.95 -8.90
N TYR A 248 -14.49 -4.10 -9.33
CA TYR A 248 -15.61 -3.59 -8.55
C TYR A 248 -16.56 -4.75 -8.30
N VAL A 249 -16.61 -5.14 -7.02
CA VAL A 249 -17.65 -5.97 -6.45
C VAL A 249 -18.96 -5.23 -6.68
N LEU A 250 -19.87 -5.85 -7.42
CA LEU A 250 -21.27 -5.43 -7.44
C LEU A 250 -21.83 -5.72 -6.05
N ASP A 251 -21.91 -4.70 -5.21
CA ASP A 251 -22.75 -4.74 -4.02
C ASP A 251 -24.21 -4.65 -4.52
N ASN A 252 -24.81 -5.81 -4.76
CA ASN A 252 -26.25 -5.91 -4.98
C ASN A 252 -26.92 -5.74 -3.61
N ARG A 253 -27.36 -4.51 -3.31
CA ARG A 253 -28.48 -4.29 -2.40
C ARG A 253 -29.68 -3.86 -3.21
N ALA A 254 -30.55 -4.83 -3.46
CA ALA A 254 -31.98 -4.63 -3.56
C ALA A 254 -32.54 -4.36 -2.16
#